data_AF-A0A0Q4V4T1-F1
#
_entry.id   AF-A0A0Q4V4T1-F1
#
_cell.length_a   1.000
_cell.length_b   1.000
_cell.length_c   1.000
_cell.angle_alpha   90.00
_cell.angle_beta   90.00
_cell.angle_gamma   90.00
#
_symmetry.space_group_name_H-M   'P 1'
#
loop_
_entity.id
_entity.type
_entity.pdbx_description
1 polymer ?
#
loop_
_entity_poly.entity_id
_entity_poly.type
_entity_poly.pdbx_seq_one_letter_code
_entity_poly.pdbx_strand_id
1 'polypeptide(L)'
;MTSTQESQEERAKTQRARKRNPAPIVLLVAVVLLAVYYVVIGVSGALRTSTAVPVTGPNAQTGNSMTLRMSVQDIDLTNRVLQANVLPIPHGNLVGDKAGEISKPLRIEVSSGGVTTSVVTFPGQSVVDPTSLTLTLDRGDTSYPFDQPFANFQMSVQNDKTGASVPFELDLSNSARPWVLDATRGSAETQNSRTLVPITVDGHRDVLSVVIVSFYVLAILFTTLMAVVTIGSAILRRKLEFSNVIWLSATLLSFPALRSAMPGAPPIGTTLDFVFLFPCLVLVAIMFVWTGAYMLWRESSVFRRSSFDDDGPSAAA
;
A
#
# COMPACT_ATOMS: atom_id res chain seq x y z
N MET A 1 -8.97 -17.23 -71.81
CA MET A 1 -9.54 -16.26 -70.85
C MET A 1 -10.00 -16.87 -69.52
N THR A 2 -10.05 -18.20 -69.39
CA THR A 2 -10.58 -18.90 -68.19
C THR A 2 -9.54 -19.13 -67.08
N SER A 3 -8.25 -19.27 -67.42
CA SER A 3 -7.17 -19.60 -66.45
C SER A 3 -6.79 -18.43 -65.51
N THR A 4 -7.09 -17.18 -65.90
CA THR A 4 -6.74 -16.00 -65.08
C THR A 4 -7.78 -15.74 -63.98
N GLN A 5 -9.01 -16.23 -64.14
CA GLN A 5 -10.07 -16.06 -63.14
C GLN A 5 -9.95 -17.06 -61.99
N GLU A 6 -9.60 -18.33 -62.25
CA GLU A 6 -9.39 -19.32 -61.18
C GLU A 6 -8.25 -18.91 -60.23
N SER A 7 -7.15 -18.36 -60.77
CA SER A 7 -6.00 -17.91 -59.95
C SER A 7 -6.33 -16.68 -59.08
N GLN A 8 -7.23 -15.81 -59.52
CA GLN A 8 -7.70 -14.68 -58.71
C GLN A 8 -8.72 -15.12 -57.65
N GLU A 9 -9.57 -16.09 -57.96
CA GLU A 9 -10.55 -16.62 -57.02
C GLU A 9 -9.90 -17.48 -55.91
N GLU A 10 -8.84 -18.21 -56.24
CA GLU A 10 -8.05 -18.99 -55.29
C GLU A 10 -7.16 -18.09 -54.40
N ARG A 11 -6.62 -16.99 -54.96
CA ARG A 11 -5.94 -15.94 -54.17
C ARG A 11 -6.92 -15.17 -53.26
N ALA A 12 -8.14 -14.92 -53.71
CA ALA A 12 -9.18 -14.28 -52.90
C ALA A 12 -9.71 -15.20 -51.77
N LYS A 13 -9.79 -16.52 -52.00
CA LYS A 13 -10.12 -17.50 -50.96
C LYS A 13 -9.00 -17.66 -49.93
N THR A 14 -7.74 -17.59 -50.34
CA THR A 14 -6.58 -17.65 -49.42
C THR A 14 -6.39 -16.33 -48.63
N GLN A 15 -6.77 -15.17 -49.19
CA GLN A 15 -6.80 -13.88 -48.47
C GLN A 15 -7.97 -13.74 -47.49
N ARG A 16 -9.00 -14.58 -47.61
CA ARG A 16 -10.01 -14.84 -46.56
C ARG A 16 -9.47 -15.76 -45.46
N ALA A 17 -8.16 -15.76 -45.22
CA ALA A 17 -7.56 -16.22 -43.98
C ALA A 17 -8.28 -15.50 -42.82
N ARG A 18 -9.27 -16.23 -42.31
CA ARG A 18 -10.17 -15.94 -41.20
C ARG A 18 -9.51 -14.95 -40.25
N LYS A 19 -9.87 -13.66 -40.35
CA LYS A 19 -9.63 -12.69 -39.27
C LYS A 19 -10.37 -13.24 -38.07
N ARG A 20 -9.71 -14.12 -37.32
CA ARG A 20 -10.25 -14.71 -36.09
C ARG A 20 -10.50 -13.52 -35.18
N ASN A 21 -11.76 -13.29 -34.83
CA ASN A 21 -12.11 -12.25 -33.87
C ASN A 21 -11.20 -12.44 -32.65
N PRO A 22 -10.42 -11.43 -32.24
CA PRO A 22 -9.55 -11.55 -31.08
C PRO A 22 -10.35 -11.55 -29.77
N ALA A 23 -11.63 -11.15 -29.81
CA ALA A 23 -12.52 -11.09 -28.65
C ALA A 23 -12.54 -12.36 -27.77
N PRO A 24 -12.69 -13.60 -28.29
CA PRO A 24 -12.60 -14.81 -27.48
C PRO A 24 -11.22 -14.99 -26.82
N ILE A 25 -10.13 -14.56 -27.44
CA ILE A 25 -8.78 -14.64 -26.87
C ILE A 25 -8.63 -13.62 -25.74
N VAL A 26 -9.09 -12.39 -25.95
CA VAL A 26 -9.07 -11.33 -24.93
C VAL A 26 -9.92 -11.71 -23.72
N LEU A 27 -11.12 -12.24 -23.95
CA LEU A 27 -12.00 -12.71 -22.89
C LEU A 27 -11.38 -13.90 -22.13
N LEU A 28 -10.76 -14.84 -22.85
CA LEU A 28 -10.04 -15.96 -22.21
C LEU A 28 -8.87 -15.46 -21.37
N VAL A 29 -8.07 -14.52 -21.86
CA VAL A 29 -6.96 -13.93 -21.10
C VAL A 29 -7.49 -13.21 -19.85
N ALA A 30 -8.57 -12.44 -19.96
CA ALA A 30 -9.18 -11.77 -18.82
C ALA A 30 -9.70 -12.77 -17.76
N VAL A 31 -10.38 -13.83 -18.20
CA VAL A 31 -10.86 -14.90 -17.31
C VAL A 31 -9.69 -15.63 -16.65
N VAL A 32 -8.62 -15.92 -17.39
CA VAL A 32 -7.42 -16.56 -16.84
C VAL A 32 -6.74 -15.65 -15.82
N LEU A 33 -6.59 -14.35 -16.10
CA LEU A 33 -6.02 -13.40 -15.14
C LEU A 33 -6.86 -13.31 -13.85
N LEU A 34 -8.19 -13.28 -13.99
CA LEU A 34 -9.11 -13.28 -12.85
C LEU A 34 -9.03 -14.59 -12.06
N ALA A 35 -8.96 -15.73 -12.74
CA ALA A 35 -8.81 -17.03 -12.09
C ALA A 35 -7.47 -17.13 -11.36
N VAL A 36 -6.37 -16.70 -11.97
CA VAL A 36 -5.05 -16.62 -11.33
C VAL A 36 -5.10 -15.73 -10.10
N TYR A 37 -5.77 -14.57 -10.16
CA TYR A 37 -5.95 -13.70 -9.01
C TYR A 37 -6.63 -14.40 -7.83
N TYR A 38 -7.78 -15.05 -8.06
CA TYR A 38 -8.48 -15.77 -7.00
C TYR A 38 -7.71 -16.99 -6.48
N VAL A 39 -6.98 -17.68 -7.35
CA VAL A 39 -6.11 -18.80 -6.95
C VAL A 39 -4.95 -18.29 -6.09
N VAL A 40 -4.29 -17.20 -6.47
CA VAL A 40 -3.20 -16.59 -5.67
C VAL A 40 -3.72 -16.18 -4.29
N ILE A 41 -4.91 -15.59 -4.21
CA ILE A 41 -5.54 -15.23 -2.94
C ILE A 41 -5.87 -16.48 -2.11
N GLY A 42 -6.43 -17.51 -2.73
CA GLY A 42 -6.81 -18.74 -2.04
C GLY A 42 -5.60 -19.55 -1.54
N VAL A 43 -4.53 -19.62 -2.32
CA VAL A 43 -3.32 -20.41 -2.04
C VAL A 43 -2.35 -19.68 -1.12
N SER A 44 -2.26 -18.35 -1.20
CA SER A 44 -1.33 -17.56 -0.37
C SER A 44 -1.64 -17.61 1.13
N GLY A 45 -2.82 -18.12 1.51
CA GLY A 45 -3.26 -18.07 2.91
C GLY A 45 -3.47 -16.64 3.40
N ALA A 46 -3.52 -15.65 2.49
CA ALA A 46 -3.72 -14.23 2.78
C ALA A 46 -4.96 -13.94 3.66
N LEU A 47 -5.98 -14.81 3.60
CA LEU A 47 -7.17 -14.69 4.44
C LEU A 47 -6.97 -15.23 5.88
N ARG A 48 -5.91 -16.01 6.13
CA ARG A 48 -5.57 -16.54 7.46
C ARG A 48 -4.70 -15.53 8.20
N THR A 49 -5.27 -14.39 8.55
CA THR A 49 -4.53 -13.40 9.33
C THR A 49 -4.54 -13.80 10.81
N SER A 50 -3.37 -14.17 11.34
CA SER A 50 -3.16 -14.23 12.78
C SER A 50 -2.91 -12.82 13.31
N THR A 51 -3.51 -12.48 14.45
CA THR A 51 -3.17 -11.26 15.20
C THR A 51 -1.99 -11.47 16.14
N ALA A 52 -1.53 -12.71 16.33
CA ALA A 52 -0.39 -13.00 17.18
C ALA A 52 0.91 -12.62 16.46
N VAL A 53 1.77 -11.88 17.15
CA VAL A 53 3.11 -11.55 16.69
C VAL A 53 4.07 -12.53 17.35
N PRO A 54 4.81 -13.35 16.59
CA PRO A 54 5.78 -14.25 17.17
C PRO A 54 6.88 -13.43 17.86
N VAL A 55 7.14 -13.74 19.13
CA VAL A 55 8.25 -13.15 19.90
C VAL A 55 9.36 -14.18 19.99
N THR A 56 10.47 -13.94 19.31
CA THR A 56 11.65 -14.80 19.35
C THR A 56 12.61 -14.36 20.46
N GLY A 57 13.22 -15.29 21.19
CA GLY A 57 14.21 -15.00 22.23
C GLY A 57 13.80 -15.44 23.65
N PRO A 58 14.59 -15.11 24.69
CA PRO A 58 14.33 -15.51 26.07
C PRO A 58 13.14 -14.73 26.66
N ASN A 59 11.93 -15.24 26.45
CA ASN A 59 10.69 -14.58 26.89
C ASN A 59 10.08 -15.16 28.16
N ALA A 60 10.24 -16.47 28.39
CA ALA A 60 9.63 -17.16 29.52
C ALA A 60 10.19 -16.66 30.86
N GLN A 61 9.30 -16.30 31.78
CA GLN A 61 9.63 -15.91 33.15
C GLN A 61 8.85 -16.79 34.13
N THR A 62 9.48 -17.19 35.23
CA THR A 62 8.84 -18.00 36.28
C THR A 62 8.83 -17.26 37.62
N GLY A 63 7.79 -17.49 38.41
CA GLY A 63 7.62 -16.89 39.74
C GLY A 63 6.92 -15.53 39.72
N ASN A 64 7.50 -14.55 40.42
CA ASN A 64 6.94 -13.20 40.55
C ASN A 64 7.29 -12.36 39.32
N SER A 65 6.52 -12.52 38.25
CA SER A 65 6.70 -11.83 36.97
C SER A 65 5.44 -11.07 36.54
N MET A 66 5.57 -10.27 35.50
CA MET A 66 4.46 -9.58 34.83
C MET A 66 4.37 -10.06 33.38
N THR A 67 3.19 -10.37 32.86
CA THR A 67 3.02 -10.49 31.41
C THR A 67 2.59 -9.12 30.87
N LEU A 68 3.42 -8.51 30.04
CA LEU A 68 3.07 -7.30 29.32
C LEU A 68 2.41 -7.69 28.00
N ARG A 69 1.09 -7.58 27.94
CA ARG A 69 0.35 -7.73 26.70
C ARG A 69 0.41 -6.42 25.93
N MET A 70 1.18 -6.40 24.85
CA MET A 70 1.29 -5.26 23.97
C MET A 70 0.48 -5.51 22.69
N SER A 71 -0.40 -4.57 22.33
CA SER A 71 -1.20 -4.65 21.11
C SER A 71 -0.92 -3.46 20.23
N VAL A 72 -0.24 -3.69 19.10
CA VAL A 72 0.06 -2.66 18.10
C VAL A 72 -1.25 -2.25 17.42
N GLN A 73 -1.58 -0.96 17.50
CA GLN A 73 -2.84 -0.40 17.00
C GLN A 73 -2.66 0.20 15.60
N ASP A 74 -1.58 0.95 15.40
CA ASP A 74 -1.32 1.64 14.15
C ASP A 74 0.18 1.86 13.91
N ILE A 75 0.56 1.98 12.63
CA ILE A 75 1.93 2.28 12.20
C ILE A 75 1.86 3.42 11.19
N ASP A 76 2.35 4.58 11.61
CA ASP A 76 2.44 5.78 10.79
C ASP A 76 3.87 5.97 10.30
N LEU A 77 4.10 5.61 9.04
CA LEU A 77 5.39 5.80 8.37
C LEU A 77 5.72 7.27 8.10
N THR A 78 4.69 8.14 8.03
CA THR A 78 4.88 9.58 7.77
C THR A 78 5.48 10.25 8.98
N ASN A 79 4.88 9.99 10.15
CA ASN A 79 5.36 10.52 11.42
C ASN A 79 6.46 9.66 12.05
N ARG A 80 6.78 8.49 11.47
CA ARG A 80 7.74 7.51 11.98
C ARG A 80 7.40 7.02 13.38
N VAL A 81 6.14 6.68 13.60
CA VAL A 81 5.61 6.29 14.90
C VAL A 81 4.82 4.99 14.80
N LEU A 82 5.02 4.10 15.78
CA LEU A 82 4.21 2.94 16.03
C LEU A 82 3.42 3.15 17.32
N GLN A 83 2.09 3.06 17.23
CA GLN A 83 1.20 3.18 18.37
C GLN A 83 0.83 1.79 18.88
N ALA A 84 1.02 1.56 20.18
CA ALA A 84 0.67 0.29 20.80
C ALA A 84 0.00 0.52 22.15
N ASN A 85 -0.88 -0.38 22.57
CA ASN A 85 -1.41 -0.38 23.92
C ASN A 85 -0.69 -1.43 24.76
N VAL A 86 -0.29 -1.09 25.98
CA VAL A 86 0.26 -2.05 26.95
C VAL A 86 -0.75 -2.32 28.05
N LEU A 87 -0.96 -3.60 28.32
CA LEU A 87 -1.73 -4.09 29.45
C LEU A 87 -0.84 -5.00 30.30
N PRO A 88 -0.38 -4.52 31.48
CA PRO A 88 0.36 -5.37 32.41
C PRO A 88 -0.58 -6.34 33.14
N ILE A 89 -0.28 -7.63 33.06
CA ILE A 89 -0.99 -8.70 33.75
C ILE A 89 -0.08 -9.25 34.84
N PRO A 90 -0.36 -9.00 36.14
CA PRO A 90 0.50 -9.43 37.22
C PRO A 90 0.41 -10.94 37.48
N HIS A 91 1.52 -11.54 37.92
CA HIS A 91 1.58 -12.92 38.41
C HIS A 91 2.21 -13.01 39.80
N GLY A 92 1.92 -14.11 40.50
CA GLY A 92 2.44 -14.38 41.85
C GLY A 92 2.08 -13.27 42.83
N ASN A 93 3.07 -12.76 43.57
CA ASN A 93 2.87 -11.77 44.64
C ASN A 93 2.58 -10.35 44.13
N LEU A 94 2.50 -10.14 42.81
CA LEU A 94 2.15 -8.85 42.19
C LEU A 94 0.64 -8.71 41.95
N VAL A 95 -0.12 -9.80 42.10
CA VAL A 95 -1.58 -9.81 41.94
C VAL A 95 -2.22 -9.12 43.16
N GLY A 96 -3.13 -8.19 42.91
CA GLY A 96 -3.91 -7.50 43.94
C GLY A 96 -5.07 -8.35 44.47
N ASP A 97 -5.79 -7.80 45.46
CA ASP A 97 -6.85 -8.54 46.15
C ASP A 97 -8.11 -8.72 45.29
N LYS A 98 -8.33 -7.85 44.30
CA LYS A 98 -9.43 -7.92 43.33
C LYS A 98 -8.95 -8.39 41.97
N ALA A 99 -9.85 -8.98 41.19
CA ALA A 99 -9.56 -9.42 39.84
C ALA A 99 -9.08 -8.24 38.96
N GLY A 100 -7.93 -8.42 38.31
CA GLY A 100 -7.33 -7.39 37.45
C GLY A 100 -6.62 -6.26 38.19
N GLU A 101 -6.47 -6.35 39.52
CA GLU A 101 -5.75 -5.38 40.33
C GLU A 101 -4.26 -5.73 40.43
N ILE A 102 -3.38 -4.72 40.43
CA ILE A 102 -1.96 -4.88 40.76
C ILE A 102 -1.73 -4.52 42.24
N SER A 103 -0.99 -5.35 42.99
CA SER A 103 -0.72 -5.10 44.41
C SER A 103 0.36 -4.05 44.69
N LYS A 104 1.33 -3.87 43.78
CA LYS A 104 2.48 -2.97 43.96
C LYS A 104 2.57 -1.94 42.84
N PRO A 105 2.94 -0.68 43.14
CA PRO A 105 3.03 0.35 42.11
C PRO A 105 4.13 0.01 41.10
N LEU A 106 3.84 0.23 39.83
CA LEU A 106 4.67 -0.17 38.70
C LEU A 106 4.98 1.04 37.81
N ARG A 107 6.20 1.10 37.28
CA ARG A 107 6.63 2.05 36.28
C ARG A 107 7.21 1.31 35.09
N ILE A 108 6.50 1.37 33.96
CA ILE A 108 6.95 0.88 32.66
C ILE A 108 7.59 2.06 31.94
N GLU A 109 8.81 1.87 31.47
CA GLU A 109 9.48 2.86 30.64
C GLU A 109 9.92 2.21 29.35
N VAL A 110 9.74 2.95 28.27
CA VAL A 110 10.25 2.61 26.96
C VAL A 110 11.22 3.69 26.53
N SER A 111 12.40 3.26 26.09
CA SER A 111 13.41 4.11 25.50
C SER A 111 13.72 3.65 24.08
N SER A 112 13.89 4.59 23.17
CA SER A 112 14.29 4.32 21.78
C SER A 112 15.34 5.36 21.38
N GLY A 113 16.35 4.93 20.62
CA GLY A 113 17.49 5.79 20.28
C GLY A 113 18.27 6.36 21.48
N GLY A 114 18.18 5.74 22.66
CA GLY A 114 18.83 6.20 23.90
C GLY A 114 18.05 7.29 24.67
N VAL A 115 16.84 7.65 24.22
CA VAL A 115 15.97 8.62 24.91
C VAL A 115 14.71 7.91 25.39
N THR A 116 14.25 8.25 26.60
CA THR A 116 12.98 7.79 27.13
C THR A 116 11.82 8.39 26.32
N THR A 117 11.12 7.57 25.56
CA THR A 117 10.02 8.00 24.69
C THR A 117 8.65 7.89 25.36
N SER A 118 8.49 6.96 26.30
CA SER A 118 7.22 6.77 27.01
C SER A 118 7.46 6.27 28.43
N VAL A 119 6.73 6.85 29.38
CA VAL A 119 6.69 6.40 30.79
C VAL A 119 5.24 6.21 31.16
N VAL A 120 4.89 5.02 31.62
CA VAL A 120 3.56 4.69 32.13
C VAL A 120 3.70 4.19 33.55
N THR A 121 2.97 4.82 34.47
CA THR A 121 2.94 4.43 35.88
C THR A 121 1.57 3.88 36.23
N PHE A 122 1.55 2.71 36.86
CA PHE A 122 0.35 2.09 37.41
C PHE A 122 0.40 2.20 38.93
N PRO A 123 -0.61 2.81 39.57
CA PRO A 123 -0.72 2.80 41.01
C PRO A 123 -0.77 1.38 41.57
N GLY A 124 -0.34 1.22 42.83
CA GLY A 124 -0.63 -0.01 43.56
C GLY A 124 -2.09 -0.01 43.99
N GLN A 125 -2.67 -1.20 44.13
CA GLN A 125 -4.05 -1.43 44.52
C GLN A 125 -5.08 -0.81 43.55
N SER A 126 -4.73 -0.75 42.26
CA SER A 126 -5.62 -0.26 41.20
C SER A 126 -5.82 -1.31 40.13
N VAL A 127 -7.03 -1.31 39.55
CA VAL A 127 -7.35 -2.10 38.36
C VAL A 127 -6.50 -1.61 37.20
N VAL A 128 -5.99 -2.55 36.42
CA VAL A 128 -5.14 -2.24 35.26
C VAL A 128 -5.99 -2.00 34.02
N ASP A 129 -5.81 -0.81 33.44
CA ASP A 129 -6.37 -0.49 32.12
C ASP A 129 -5.27 -0.48 31.04
N PRO A 130 -5.59 -0.86 29.79
CA PRO A 130 -4.67 -0.72 28.67
C PRO A 130 -4.27 0.75 28.49
N THR A 131 -2.96 1.01 28.47
CA THR A 131 -2.43 2.37 28.30
C THR A 131 -1.70 2.50 26.97
N SER A 132 -1.92 3.59 26.26
CA SER A 132 -1.26 3.87 24.98
C SER A 132 0.23 4.20 25.18
N LEU A 133 1.07 3.58 24.36
CA LEU A 133 2.49 3.80 24.19
C LEU A 133 2.76 4.26 22.77
N THR A 134 3.73 5.16 22.65
CA THR A 134 4.20 5.67 21.37
C THR A 134 5.66 5.29 21.20
N LEU A 135 5.93 4.46 20.19
CA LEU A 135 7.25 3.96 19.85
C LEU A 135 7.74 4.65 18.58
N THR A 136 8.99 5.09 18.56
CA THR A 136 9.61 5.67 17.37
C THR A 136 10.09 4.58 16.43
N LEU A 137 9.90 4.80 15.13
CA LEU A 137 10.44 3.95 14.08
C LEU A 137 11.85 4.42 13.70
N ASP A 138 12.81 3.50 13.73
CA ASP A 138 14.19 3.73 13.31
C ASP A 138 14.31 3.75 11.79
N ARG A 139 13.57 2.85 11.12
CA ARG A 139 13.46 2.74 9.66
C ARG A 139 12.00 2.54 9.26
N GLY A 140 11.69 2.84 8.01
CA GLY A 140 10.37 2.63 7.42
C GLY A 140 10.25 3.36 6.10
N ASP A 141 11.28 3.24 5.26
CA ASP A 141 11.38 3.98 4.00
C ASP A 141 10.09 3.79 3.17
N THR A 142 9.69 4.84 2.45
CA THR A 142 8.43 4.91 1.69
C THR A 142 8.51 4.14 0.36
N SER A 143 9.01 2.90 0.41
CA SER A 143 9.15 1.97 -0.71
C SER A 143 7.85 1.23 -1.03
N TYR A 144 6.72 1.90 -0.82
CA TYR A 144 5.38 1.36 -0.99
C TYR A 144 5.22 0.64 -2.33
N PRO A 145 4.65 -0.58 -2.36
CA PRO A 145 4.03 -1.32 -1.26
C PRO A 145 4.99 -2.20 -0.45
N PHE A 146 6.31 -2.14 -0.70
CA PHE A 146 7.31 -2.97 -0.03
C PHE A 146 7.96 -2.23 1.14
N ASP A 147 7.16 -1.46 1.89
CA ASP A 147 7.62 -0.75 3.07
C ASP A 147 8.09 -1.75 4.14
N GLN A 148 9.16 -1.42 4.85
CA GLN A 148 9.74 -2.22 5.92
C GLN A 148 9.91 -1.38 7.20
N PRO A 149 8.83 -1.13 7.97
CA PRO A 149 8.95 -0.48 9.26
C PRO A 149 9.83 -1.30 10.20
N PHE A 150 10.72 -0.62 10.91
CA PHE A 150 11.59 -1.20 11.91
C PHE A 150 11.61 -0.31 13.14
N ALA A 151 11.34 -0.90 14.30
CA ALA A 151 11.44 -0.23 15.60
C ALA A 151 12.46 -0.97 16.46
N ASN A 152 13.38 -0.23 17.08
CA ASN A 152 14.26 -0.74 18.12
C ASN A 152 14.05 0.08 19.38
N PHE A 153 13.65 -0.59 20.45
CA PHE A 153 13.42 0.06 21.74
C PHE A 153 13.83 -0.86 22.88
N GLN A 154 14.11 -0.27 24.02
CA GLN A 154 14.37 -0.97 25.25
C GLN A 154 13.22 -0.72 26.20
N MET A 155 12.74 -1.78 26.83
CA MET A 155 11.69 -1.71 27.82
C MET A 155 12.23 -2.05 29.20
N SER A 156 11.79 -1.31 30.20
CA SER A 156 12.13 -1.57 31.58
C SER A 156 10.91 -1.46 32.46
N VAL A 157 10.70 -2.48 33.29
CA VAL A 157 9.61 -2.53 34.26
C VAL A 157 10.21 -2.51 35.64
N GLN A 158 9.80 -1.53 36.45
CA GLN A 158 10.28 -1.36 37.80
C GLN A 158 9.13 -1.12 38.76
N ASN A 159 9.36 -1.38 40.03
CA ASN A 159 8.52 -0.85 41.08
C ASN A 159 8.72 0.67 41.18
N ASP A 160 7.64 1.44 41.13
CA ASP A 160 7.69 2.90 41.11
C ASP A 160 8.26 3.50 42.41
N LYS A 161 8.05 2.83 43.55
CA LYS A 161 8.51 3.31 44.87
C LYS A 161 9.92 2.84 45.21
N THR A 162 10.25 1.59 44.92
CA THR A 162 11.54 0.99 45.35
C THR A 162 12.61 1.00 44.25
N GLY A 163 12.23 1.28 43.00
CA GLY A 163 13.13 1.15 41.85
C GLY A 163 13.55 -0.30 41.54
N ALA A 164 13.01 -1.28 42.26
CA ALA A 164 13.37 -2.69 42.04
C ALA A 164 12.85 -3.16 40.67
N SER A 165 13.72 -3.79 39.90
CA SER A 165 13.37 -4.38 38.61
C SER A 165 12.36 -5.52 38.78
N VAL A 166 11.35 -5.54 37.91
CA VAL A 166 10.31 -6.59 37.87
C VAL A 166 10.50 -7.40 36.60
N PRO A 167 10.79 -8.72 36.69
CA PRO A 167 10.86 -9.58 35.51
C PRO A 167 9.53 -9.58 34.76
N PHE A 168 9.58 -9.55 33.44
CA PHE A 168 8.36 -9.56 32.63
C PHE A 168 8.46 -10.46 31.41
N GLU A 169 7.37 -11.12 31.07
CA GLU A 169 7.12 -11.78 29.79
C GLU A 169 6.44 -10.78 28.84
N LEU A 170 6.72 -10.89 27.56
CA LEU A 170 6.20 -10.00 26.53
C LEU A 170 5.27 -10.78 25.59
N ASP A 171 4.00 -10.39 25.54
CA ASP A 171 2.98 -10.98 24.68
C ASP A 171 2.56 -9.93 23.64
N LEU A 172 2.99 -10.07 22.38
CA LEU A 172 2.66 -9.11 21.32
C LEU A 172 1.50 -9.59 20.46
N SER A 173 0.60 -8.65 20.19
CA SER A 173 -0.46 -8.79 19.20
C SER A 173 -0.43 -7.61 18.24
N ASN A 174 -0.92 -7.83 17.03
CA ASN A 174 -0.98 -6.84 15.97
C ASN A 174 -2.42 -6.65 15.51
N SER A 175 -2.92 -5.43 15.70
CA SER A 175 -4.19 -4.94 15.16
C SER A 175 -3.99 -3.93 14.03
N ALA A 176 -2.74 -3.49 13.79
CA ALA A 176 -2.38 -2.52 12.76
C ALA A 176 -2.38 -3.18 11.38
N ARG A 177 -3.55 -3.23 10.73
CA ARG A 177 -3.68 -3.69 9.34
C ARG A 177 -3.24 -2.57 8.39
N PRO A 178 -2.60 -2.87 7.25
CA PRO A 178 -2.29 -4.18 6.69
C PRO A 178 -0.85 -4.66 6.98
N TRP A 179 -0.34 -4.43 8.19
CA TRP A 179 1.01 -4.84 8.57
C TRP A 179 1.03 -6.27 9.09
N VAL A 180 2.14 -6.95 8.84
CA VAL A 180 2.55 -8.19 9.48
C VAL A 180 3.83 -7.87 10.24
N LEU A 181 3.88 -8.27 11.51
CA LEU A 181 4.97 -7.92 12.43
C LEU A 181 5.60 -9.19 12.99
N ASP A 182 6.91 -9.11 13.18
CA ASP A 182 7.73 -10.09 13.87
C ASP A 182 8.53 -9.36 14.95
N ALA A 183 8.64 -9.95 16.13
CA ALA A 183 9.35 -9.33 17.24
C ALA A 183 10.50 -10.22 17.72
N THR A 184 11.64 -9.59 18.00
CA THR A 184 12.77 -10.26 18.63
C THR A 184 13.05 -9.59 19.96
N ARG A 185 13.06 -10.40 21.02
CA ARG A 185 13.42 -10.01 22.37
C ARG A 185 14.88 -10.37 22.61
N GLY A 186 15.71 -9.39 22.90
CA GLY A 186 17.09 -9.61 23.30
C GLY A 186 17.22 -9.96 24.78
N SER A 187 18.43 -10.31 25.18
CA SER A 187 18.76 -10.62 26.57
C SER A 187 18.62 -9.38 27.46
N ALA A 188 18.13 -9.58 28.68
CA ALA A 188 18.04 -8.50 29.65
C ALA A 188 19.44 -8.01 30.05
N GLU A 189 19.68 -6.70 29.93
CA GLU A 189 20.90 -6.04 30.33
C GLU A 189 20.63 -5.19 31.57
N THR A 190 21.56 -5.17 32.54
CA THR A 190 21.42 -4.31 33.72
C THR A 190 22.35 -3.12 33.59
N GLN A 191 21.80 -1.92 33.48
CA GLN A 191 22.54 -0.67 33.39
C GLN A 191 22.03 0.28 34.48
N ASN A 192 22.93 0.88 35.27
CA ASN A 192 22.59 1.84 36.33
C ASN A 192 21.49 1.34 37.29
N SER A 193 21.60 0.08 37.76
CA SER A 193 20.62 -0.58 38.64
C SER A 193 19.23 -0.81 38.03
N ARG A 194 19.10 -0.66 36.71
CA ARG A 194 17.88 -0.87 35.95
C ARG A 194 18.05 -2.03 34.97
N THR A 195 17.08 -2.94 34.92
CA THR A 195 17.03 -3.97 33.88
C THR A 195 16.35 -3.40 32.65
N LEU A 196 17.07 -3.36 31.54
CA LEU A 196 16.61 -2.96 30.22
C LEU A 196 16.53 -4.20 29.35
N VAL A 197 15.42 -4.38 28.66
CA VAL A 197 15.20 -5.49 27.73
C VAL A 197 15.09 -4.90 26.34
N PRO A 198 16.09 -5.09 25.45
CA PRO A 198 15.99 -4.66 24.07
C PRO A 198 14.96 -5.51 23.32
N ILE A 199 14.12 -4.85 22.55
CA ILE A 199 13.07 -5.43 21.74
C ILE A 199 13.16 -4.78 20.35
N THR A 200 13.28 -5.61 19.32
CA THR A 200 13.17 -5.17 17.93
C THR A 200 11.86 -5.66 17.36
N VAL A 201 11.20 -4.79 16.59
CA VAL A 201 9.98 -5.11 15.85
C VAL A 201 10.24 -4.81 14.38
N ASP A 202 10.19 -5.85 13.57
CA ASP A 202 10.30 -5.81 12.12
C ASP A 202 8.89 -5.98 11.53
N GLY A 203 8.55 -5.16 10.55
CA GLY A 203 7.26 -5.23 9.88
C GLY A 203 7.36 -5.21 8.37
N HIS A 204 6.33 -5.76 7.73
CA HIS A 204 6.14 -5.72 6.28
C HIS A 204 4.65 -5.65 5.94
N ARG A 205 4.32 -5.24 4.71
CA ARG A 205 2.93 -5.28 4.24
C ARG A 205 2.48 -6.72 4.03
N ASP A 206 1.23 -7.01 4.39
CA ASP A 206 0.57 -8.27 4.07
C ASP A 206 0.60 -8.53 2.55
N VAL A 207 0.82 -9.80 2.20
CA VAL A 207 0.95 -10.29 0.82
C VAL A 207 -0.26 -9.87 -0.03
N LEU A 208 -1.46 -9.90 0.55
CA LEU A 208 -2.68 -9.47 -0.14
C LEU A 208 -2.60 -8.01 -0.58
N SER A 209 -2.13 -7.13 0.32
CA SER A 209 -2.02 -5.70 0.03
C SER A 209 -1.01 -5.45 -1.07
N VAL A 210 0.14 -6.13 -1.03
CA VAL A 210 1.17 -6.06 -2.08
C VAL A 210 0.61 -6.53 -3.43
N VAL A 211 -0.13 -7.63 -3.48
CA VAL A 211 -0.73 -8.17 -4.70
C VAL A 211 -1.78 -7.20 -5.28
N ILE A 212 -2.65 -6.66 -4.44
CA ILE A 212 -3.68 -5.68 -4.87
C ILE A 212 -3.01 -4.42 -5.43
N VAL A 213 -2.03 -3.86 -4.73
CA VAL A 213 -1.27 -2.69 -5.22
C VAL A 213 -0.57 -3.00 -6.54
N SER A 214 0.06 -4.16 -6.66
CA SER A 214 0.71 -4.59 -7.90
C SER A 214 -0.28 -4.67 -9.06
N PHE A 215 -1.50 -5.14 -8.82
CA PHE A 215 -2.58 -5.16 -9.81
C PHE A 215 -2.99 -3.75 -10.23
N TYR A 216 -3.12 -2.81 -9.30
CA TYR A 216 -3.41 -1.40 -9.63
C TYR A 216 -2.30 -0.77 -10.48
N VAL A 217 -1.03 -0.99 -10.13
CA VAL A 217 0.12 -0.51 -10.91
C VAL A 217 0.08 -1.10 -12.32
N LEU A 218 -0.18 -2.40 -12.43
CA LEU A 218 -0.30 -3.09 -13.71
C LEU A 218 -1.46 -2.51 -14.55
N ALA A 219 -2.60 -2.22 -13.94
CA ALA A 219 -3.75 -1.60 -14.61
C ALA A 219 -3.42 -0.18 -15.12
N ILE A 220 -2.70 0.62 -14.33
CA ILE A 220 -2.23 1.95 -14.75
C ILE A 220 -1.28 1.84 -15.94
N LEU A 221 -0.29 0.93 -15.88
CA LEU A 221 0.67 0.71 -16.95
C LEU A 221 -0.01 0.20 -18.23
N PHE A 222 -0.92 -0.77 -18.14
CA PHE A 222 -1.66 -1.27 -19.29
C PHE A 222 -2.57 -0.21 -19.89
N THR A 223 -3.28 0.58 -19.07
CA THR A 223 -4.14 1.66 -19.55
C THR A 223 -3.32 2.72 -20.27
N THR A 224 -2.16 3.08 -19.71
CA THR A 224 -1.21 4.01 -20.35
C THR A 224 -0.69 3.45 -21.67
N LEU A 225 -0.29 2.17 -21.71
CA LEU A 225 0.16 1.51 -22.94
C LEU A 225 -0.95 1.48 -24.00
N MET A 226 -2.18 1.12 -23.61
CA MET A 226 -3.34 1.18 -24.50
C MET A 226 -3.57 2.59 -25.03
N ALA A 227 -3.34 3.62 -24.21
CA ALA A 227 -3.44 5.00 -24.65
C ALA A 227 -2.37 5.33 -25.69
N VAL A 228 -1.12 4.98 -25.41
CA VAL A 228 0.02 5.16 -26.33
C VAL A 228 -0.26 4.48 -27.67
N VAL A 229 -0.69 3.23 -27.67
CA VAL A 229 -0.97 2.46 -28.89
C VAL A 229 -2.18 3.02 -29.65
N THR A 230 -3.28 3.32 -28.97
CA THR A 230 -4.53 3.78 -29.59
C THR A 230 -4.35 5.15 -30.21
N ILE A 231 -3.83 6.10 -29.44
CA ILE A 231 -3.63 7.48 -29.89
C ILE A 231 -2.49 7.54 -30.91
N GLY A 232 -1.37 6.82 -30.69
CA GLY A 232 -0.27 6.73 -31.65
C GLY A 232 -0.74 6.19 -33.00
N SER A 233 -1.58 5.15 -33.00
CA SER A 233 -2.20 4.62 -34.23
C SER A 233 -3.15 5.62 -34.88
N ALA A 234 -3.94 6.35 -34.09
CA ALA A 234 -4.87 7.35 -34.58
C ALA A 234 -4.13 8.56 -35.20
N ILE A 235 -3.01 8.99 -34.59
CA ILE A 235 -2.10 10.01 -35.13
C ILE A 235 -1.53 9.54 -36.48
N LEU A 236 -0.97 8.33 -36.54
CA LEU A 236 -0.35 7.79 -37.76
C LEU A 236 -1.36 7.65 -38.91
N ARG A 237 -2.60 7.25 -38.60
CA ARG A 237 -3.67 7.13 -39.59
C ARG A 237 -4.40 8.44 -39.88
N ARG A 238 -4.04 9.55 -39.21
CA ARG A 238 -4.74 10.84 -39.27
C ARG A 238 -6.24 10.75 -38.98
N LYS A 239 -6.66 9.78 -38.15
CA LYS A 239 -8.05 9.53 -37.76
C LYS A 239 -8.24 9.78 -36.27
N LEU A 240 -8.00 11.03 -35.86
CA LEU A 240 -8.24 11.46 -34.49
C LEU A 240 -9.72 11.83 -34.31
N GLU A 241 -10.37 11.13 -33.38
CA GLU A 241 -11.77 11.33 -32.99
C GLU A 241 -11.86 12.04 -31.65
N PHE A 242 -12.93 12.80 -31.44
CA PHE A 242 -13.19 13.50 -30.18
C PHE A 242 -13.31 12.53 -28.99
N SER A 243 -13.79 11.31 -29.24
CA SER A 243 -13.86 10.22 -28.26
C SER A 243 -12.50 9.95 -27.58
N ASN A 244 -11.40 10.06 -28.33
CA ASN A 244 -10.05 9.87 -27.79
C ASN A 244 -9.68 10.92 -26.73
N VAL A 245 -10.08 12.17 -26.94
CA VAL A 245 -9.82 13.29 -26.01
C VAL A 245 -10.60 13.07 -24.71
N ILE A 246 -11.88 12.69 -24.81
CA ILE A 246 -12.71 12.35 -23.65
C ILE A 246 -12.07 11.21 -22.85
N TRP A 247 -11.67 10.14 -23.53
CA TRP A 247 -11.09 8.97 -22.86
C TRP A 247 -9.74 9.28 -22.19
N LEU A 248 -8.87 10.08 -22.82
CA LEU A 248 -7.63 10.56 -22.21
C LEU A 248 -7.90 11.43 -20.97
N SER A 249 -8.89 12.33 -21.03
CA SER A 249 -9.28 13.17 -19.87
C SER A 249 -9.78 12.31 -18.70
N ALA A 250 -10.60 11.31 -18.98
CA ALA A 250 -11.11 10.38 -17.97
C ALA A 250 -9.96 9.56 -17.34
N THR A 251 -9.00 9.12 -18.16
CA THR A 251 -7.82 8.39 -17.68
C THR A 251 -6.97 9.25 -16.75
N LEU A 252 -6.76 10.53 -17.11
CA LEU A 252 -5.97 11.47 -16.32
C LEU A 252 -6.57 11.71 -14.91
N LEU A 253 -7.90 11.78 -14.81
CA LEU A 253 -8.62 11.92 -13.54
C LEU A 253 -8.71 10.61 -12.75
N SER A 254 -8.68 9.46 -13.43
CA SER A 254 -8.80 8.13 -12.81
C SER A 254 -7.54 7.70 -12.06
N PHE A 255 -6.34 8.03 -12.56
CA PHE A 255 -5.08 7.58 -11.94
C PHE A 255 -4.90 8.04 -10.48
N PRO A 256 -5.12 9.32 -10.11
CA PRO A 256 -5.09 9.72 -8.71
C PRO A 256 -6.14 9.01 -7.85
N ALA A 257 -7.36 8.81 -8.36
CA ALA A 257 -8.42 8.11 -7.66
C ALA A 257 -8.06 6.64 -7.38
N LEU A 258 -7.52 5.94 -8.39
CA LEU A 258 -7.02 4.57 -8.26
C LEU A 258 -5.89 4.48 -7.23
N ARG A 259 -4.96 5.45 -7.24
CA ARG A 259 -3.89 5.54 -6.24
C ARG A 259 -4.43 5.71 -4.83
N SER A 260 -5.41 6.58 -4.63
CA SER A 260 -6.01 6.82 -3.31
C SER A 260 -6.85 5.64 -2.81
N ALA A 261 -7.34 4.78 -3.72
CA ALA A 261 -8.05 3.56 -3.39
C ALA A 261 -7.13 2.38 -3.03
N MET A 262 -5.80 2.53 -3.13
CA MET A 262 -4.87 1.47 -2.77
C MET A 262 -4.88 1.21 -1.25
N PRO A 263 -4.80 -0.06 -0.81
CA PRO A 263 -4.81 -0.38 0.62
C PRO A 263 -3.66 0.26 1.38
N GLY A 264 -3.97 1.00 2.45
CA GLY A 264 -2.97 1.68 3.27
C GLY A 264 -2.14 2.71 2.48
N ALA A 265 -2.78 3.36 1.49
CA ALA A 265 -2.15 4.33 0.60
C ALA A 265 -1.40 5.41 1.40
N PRO A 266 -0.07 5.51 1.23
CA PRO A 266 0.74 6.54 1.90
C PRO A 266 0.49 7.93 1.28
N PRO A 267 0.94 9.00 1.95
CA PRO A 267 0.97 10.34 1.38
C PRO A 267 1.67 10.38 0.01
N ILE A 268 1.39 11.44 -0.75
CA ILE A 268 2.00 11.65 -2.07
C ILE A 268 3.52 11.76 -1.93
N GLY A 269 4.25 11.08 -2.82
CA GLY A 269 5.71 11.14 -2.89
C GLY A 269 6.41 9.84 -2.49
N THR A 270 5.78 8.68 -2.68
CA THR A 270 6.44 7.40 -2.46
C THR A 270 7.17 6.90 -3.70
N THR A 271 8.00 5.87 -3.55
CA THR A 271 8.74 5.28 -4.68
C THR A 271 7.82 4.85 -5.83
N LEU A 272 6.64 4.30 -5.51
CA LEU A 272 5.63 3.94 -6.52
C LEU A 272 5.21 5.16 -7.36
N ASP A 273 4.98 6.30 -6.70
CA ASP A 273 4.54 7.51 -7.37
C ASP A 273 5.57 8.00 -8.37
N PHE A 274 6.84 8.06 -7.95
CA PHE A 274 7.93 8.53 -8.80
C PHE A 274 8.26 7.57 -9.95
N VAL A 275 8.17 6.26 -9.73
CA VAL A 275 8.57 5.25 -10.71
C VAL A 275 7.46 4.95 -11.72
N PHE A 276 6.20 4.90 -11.27
CA PHE A 276 5.09 4.44 -12.11
C PHE A 276 4.05 5.53 -12.36
N LEU A 277 3.51 6.13 -11.29
CA LEU A 277 2.33 6.99 -11.41
C LEU A 277 2.64 8.27 -12.17
N PHE A 278 3.66 9.03 -11.76
CA PHE A 278 3.98 10.32 -12.37
C PHE A 278 4.42 10.20 -13.82
N PRO A 279 5.29 9.26 -14.23
CA PRO A 279 5.61 9.07 -15.63
C PRO A 279 4.37 8.75 -16.48
N CYS A 280 3.47 7.87 -15.99
CA CYS A 280 2.23 7.55 -16.69
C CYS A 280 1.31 8.76 -16.81
N LEU A 281 1.15 9.53 -15.72
CA LEU A 281 0.30 10.71 -15.68
C LEU A 281 0.82 11.81 -16.61
N VAL A 282 2.13 12.05 -16.63
CA VAL A 282 2.77 13.00 -17.55
C VAL A 282 2.59 12.56 -18.99
N LEU A 283 2.80 11.28 -19.30
CA LEU A 283 2.59 10.76 -20.66
C LEU A 283 1.14 10.96 -21.13
N VAL A 284 0.16 10.56 -20.32
CA VAL A 284 -1.27 10.75 -20.65
C VAL A 284 -1.61 12.22 -20.79
N ALA A 285 -1.07 13.10 -19.93
CA ALA A 285 -1.29 14.54 -20.00
C ALA A 285 -0.73 15.15 -21.30
N ILE A 286 0.49 14.77 -21.71
CA ILE A 286 1.10 15.22 -22.98
C ILE A 286 0.22 14.80 -24.16
N MET A 287 -0.22 13.54 -24.18
CA MET A 287 -1.08 13.02 -25.24
C MET A 287 -2.44 13.73 -25.29
N PHE A 288 -3.01 14.02 -24.12
CA PHE A 288 -4.26 14.76 -23.98
C PHE A 288 -4.13 16.19 -24.54
N VAL A 289 -3.14 16.95 -24.08
CA VAL A 289 -2.90 18.32 -24.52
C VAL A 289 -2.60 18.37 -26.02
N TRP A 290 -1.74 17.48 -26.52
CA TRP A 290 -1.41 17.42 -27.94
C TRP A 290 -2.63 17.11 -28.81
N THR A 291 -3.40 16.07 -28.45
CA THR A 291 -4.57 15.65 -29.22
C THR A 291 -5.67 16.71 -29.19
N GLY A 292 -5.90 17.32 -28.03
CA GLY A 292 -6.85 18.43 -27.88
C GLY A 292 -6.45 19.66 -28.69
N ALA A 293 -5.19 20.09 -28.60
CA ALA A 293 -4.67 21.23 -29.36
C ALA A 293 -4.74 20.98 -30.87
N TYR A 294 -4.39 19.78 -31.33
CA TYR A 294 -4.49 19.40 -32.74
C TYR A 294 -5.94 19.45 -33.26
N MET A 295 -6.92 18.95 -32.48
CA MET A 295 -8.32 19.03 -32.88
C MET A 295 -8.83 20.47 -32.93
N LEU A 296 -8.53 21.28 -31.91
CA LEU A 296 -8.89 22.70 -31.88
C LEU A 296 -8.29 23.48 -33.06
N TRP A 297 -7.03 23.21 -33.41
CA TRP A 297 -6.38 23.80 -34.58
C TRP A 297 -7.07 23.37 -35.88
N ARG A 298 -7.38 22.07 -36.02
CA ARG A 298 -8.06 21.54 -37.21
C ARG A 298 -9.43 22.19 -37.39
N GLU A 299 -10.24 22.26 -36.35
CA GLU A 299 -11.58 22.85 -36.42
C GLU A 299 -11.54 24.36 -36.69
N SER A 300 -10.68 25.11 -35.99
CA SER A 300 -10.51 26.54 -36.26
C SER A 300 -10.03 26.85 -37.68
N SER A 301 -9.18 25.98 -38.26
CA SER A 301 -8.75 26.13 -39.66
C SER A 301 -9.87 25.89 -40.68
N VAL A 302 -10.85 25.04 -40.34
CA VAL A 302 -12.02 24.77 -41.19
C VAL A 302 -12.98 25.95 -41.16
N PHE A 303 -13.31 26.49 -39.98
CA PHE A 303 -14.16 27.68 -39.86
C PHE A 303 -13.55 28.92 -40.52
N ARG A 304 -12.22 29.07 -40.46
CA ARG A 304 -11.54 30.17 -41.14
C ARG A 304 -11.65 30.06 -42.67
N ARG A 305 -11.82 28.87 -43.25
CA ARG A 305 -11.99 28.73 -44.71
C ARG A 305 -13.42 28.96 -45.17
N SER A 306 -14.43 28.53 -44.41
CA SER A 306 -15.84 28.72 -44.79
C SER A 306 -16.26 30.18 -44.81
N SER A 307 -15.70 31.04 -43.95
CA SER A 307 -16.02 32.46 -43.93
C SER A 307 -15.49 33.27 -45.13
N PHE A 308 -14.58 32.72 -45.94
CA PHE A 308 -14.07 33.40 -47.14
C PHE A 308 -14.84 33.03 -48.42
N ASP A 309 -15.56 31.90 -48.44
CA ASP A 309 -16.30 31.46 -49.63
C ASP A 309 -17.73 32.03 -49.69
N ASP A 310 -18.31 32.50 -48.57
CA ASP A 310 -19.64 33.14 -48.52
C ASP A 310 -19.64 34.63 -48.95
N ASP A 311 -18.46 35.25 -49.10
CA ASP A 311 -18.30 36.64 -49.55
C ASP A 311 -17.95 36.76 -51.06
N GLY A 312 -18.31 35.74 -51.87
CA GLY A 312 -18.21 35.78 -53.34
C GLY A 312 -19.33 36.64 -53.98
N PRO A 313 -19.05 37.45 -55.01
CA PRO A 313 -19.87 38.62 -55.36
C PRO A 313 -21.24 38.24 -55.93
N SER A 314 -22.30 38.54 -55.17
CA SER A 314 -23.67 38.66 -55.68
C SER A 314 -23.87 40.03 -56.37
N ALA A 315 -23.15 40.28 -57.47
CA ALA A 315 -23.34 41.49 -58.26
C ALA A 315 -23.05 41.26 -59.75
N ALA A 316 -24.07 40.82 -60.48
CA ALA A 316 -24.23 41.10 -61.90
C ALA A 316 -25.73 41.00 -62.23
N ALA A 317 -26.45 42.10 -62.00
CA ALA A 317 -27.69 42.46 -62.67
C ALA A 317 -27.40 43.64 -63.59
#